data_AF-A0A7S1N522-F1
#
_entry.id   AF-A0A7S1N522-F1
#
_cell.length_a   1.000
_cell.length_b   1.000
_cell.length_c   1.000
_cell.angle_alpha   90.00
_cell.angle_beta   90.00
_cell.angle_gamma   90.00
#
_symmetry.space_group_name_H-M   'P 1'
#
loop_
_entity.id
_entity.type
_entity.pdbx_description
1 polymer ?
#
loop_
_entity_poly.entity_id
_entity_poly.type
_entity_poly.pdbx_seq_one_letter_code
_entity_poly.pdbx_strand_id
1 'polypeptide(L)'
;KTWTFLKDPKGTVRIMAHHSSLPYLPASSGKITEEDVLAAQKGWGQALVDIATTYEAQGLAVAKKLAGDIIDAAYGYQFGPVLFKPTLATGDQTFRTTREGALSYFVGDNASYPADTGFALKGWRK
;
A
#
# COMPACT_ATOMS: atom_id res chain seq x y z
N LYS A 1 -1.17 5.49 -19.61
CA LYS A 1 -2.58 5.04 -19.77
C LYS A 1 -2.55 3.56 -20.12
N THR A 2 -3.28 2.73 -19.39
CA THR A 2 -3.33 1.28 -19.61
C THR A 2 -4.73 0.91 -20.08
N TRP A 3 -4.80 0.13 -21.16
CA TRP A 3 -6.04 -0.38 -21.73
C TRP A 3 -5.94 -1.91 -21.85
N THR A 4 -7.01 -2.59 -21.49
CA THR A 4 -7.18 -4.03 -21.77
C THR A 4 -8.42 -4.20 -22.62
N PHE A 5 -8.36 -5.05 -23.64
CA PHE A 5 -9.46 -5.27 -24.56
C PHE A 5 -9.82 -6.75 -24.63
N LEU A 6 -11.07 -7.04 -24.95
CA LEU A 6 -11.48 -8.36 -25.45
C LEU A 6 -12.36 -8.22 -26.68
N LYS A 7 -12.44 -9.27 -27.49
CA LYS A 7 -13.42 -9.37 -28.58
C LYS A 7 -14.57 -10.26 -28.10
N ASP A 8 -15.80 -9.74 -28.10
CA ASP A 8 -16.97 -10.50 -27.65
C ASP A 8 -17.37 -11.59 -28.68
N PRO A 9 -18.29 -12.51 -28.36
CA PRO A 9 -18.73 -13.56 -29.30
C PRO A 9 -19.35 -13.05 -30.60
N LYS A 10 -19.76 -11.78 -30.66
CA LYS A 10 -20.26 -11.12 -31.87
C LYS A 10 -19.16 -10.42 -32.66
N GLY A 11 -17.90 -10.55 -32.24
CA GLY A 11 -16.74 -9.95 -32.89
C GLY A 11 -16.48 -8.50 -32.50
N THR A 12 -17.23 -7.92 -31.55
CA THR A 12 -17.09 -6.51 -31.17
C THR A 12 -15.97 -6.33 -30.16
N VAL A 13 -15.10 -5.34 -30.36
CA VAL A 13 -14.04 -4.99 -29.39
C VAL A 13 -14.64 -4.26 -28.19
N ARG A 14 -14.31 -4.72 -26.98
CA ARG A 14 -14.75 -4.15 -25.70
C ARG A 14 -13.55 -3.73 -24.87
N ILE A 15 -13.68 -2.60 -24.18
CA ILE A 15 -12.70 -2.17 -23.18
C ILE A 15 -13.00 -2.92 -21.88
N MET A 16 -12.03 -3.68 -21.40
CA MET A 16 -12.10 -4.47 -20.17
C MET A 16 -11.44 -3.80 -18.98
N ALA A 17 -10.44 -2.96 -19.26
CA ALA A 17 -9.85 -2.08 -18.27
C ALA A 17 -9.41 -0.79 -18.94
N HIS A 18 -9.65 0.33 -18.26
CA HIS A 18 -9.12 1.63 -18.61
C HIS A 18 -8.55 2.26 -17.35
N HIS A 19 -7.23 2.43 -17.31
CA HIS A 19 -6.53 3.14 -16.23
C HIS A 19 -5.83 4.37 -16.81
N SER A 20 -6.30 5.55 -16.45
CA SER A 20 -5.71 6.83 -16.84
C SER A 20 -5.37 7.64 -15.60
N SER A 21 -4.11 8.01 -15.48
CA SER A 21 -3.62 8.96 -14.48
C SER A 21 -3.22 10.27 -15.17
N LEU A 22 -3.28 11.37 -14.42
CA LEU A 22 -2.66 12.63 -14.84
C LEU A 22 -1.13 12.46 -14.82
N PRO A 23 -0.38 13.16 -15.70
CA PRO A 23 1.06 13.23 -15.57
C PRO A 23 1.39 13.79 -14.19
N TYR A 24 2.18 13.05 -13.41
CA TYR A 24 2.75 13.59 -12.20
C TYR A 24 3.71 14.72 -12.59
N LEU A 25 3.43 15.94 -12.13
CA LEU A 25 4.31 17.09 -12.28
C LEU A 25 5.07 17.26 -10.96
N PRO A 26 6.31 16.74 -10.84
CA PRO A 26 7.06 16.91 -9.61
C PRO A 26 7.35 18.39 -9.39
N ALA A 27 6.95 18.92 -8.23
CA ALA A 27 7.66 20.04 -7.64
C ALA A 27 9.03 19.48 -7.19
N SER A 28 10.06 19.64 -8.02
CA SER A 28 11.53 19.40 -7.84
C SER A 28 11.98 18.62 -6.58
N SER A 29 12.81 17.58 -6.63
CA SER A 29 14.24 17.66 -7.01
C SER A 29 14.86 16.26 -7.22
N GLY A 30 15.55 16.06 -8.35
CA GLY A 30 16.27 14.82 -8.67
C GLY A 30 15.48 13.83 -9.52
N LYS A 31 16.14 13.20 -10.50
CA LYS A 31 15.55 12.07 -11.25
C LYS A 31 15.53 10.86 -10.31
N ILE A 32 14.37 10.24 -10.13
CA ILE A 32 14.29 8.92 -9.50
C ILE A 32 15.12 7.95 -10.33
N THR A 33 16.05 7.25 -9.68
CA THR A 33 16.90 6.24 -10.30
C THR A 33 16.31 4.84 -10.07
N GLU A 34 16.80 3.86 -10.84
CA GLU A 34 16.47 2.45 -10.59
C GLU A 34 16.93 2.00 -9.19
N GLU A 35 18.08 2.50 -8.73
CA GLU A 35 18.61 2.22 -7.41
C GLU A 35 17.67 2.70 -6.29
N ASP A 36 17.11 3.90 -6.42
CA ASP A 36 16.11 4.43 -5.47
C ASP A 36 14.89 3.51 -5.36
N VAL A 37 14.39 3.03 -6.50
CA VAL A 37 13.21 2.15 -6.56
C VAL A 37 13.52 0.79 -5.93
N LEU A 38 14.67 0.19 -6.25
CA LEU A 38 15.08 -1.10 -5.67
C LEU A 38 15.31 -0.99 -4.15
N ALA A 39 15.92 0.11 -3.70
CA ALA A 39 16.12 0.38 -2.29
C ALA A 39 14.77 0.53 -1.55
N ALA A 40 13.82 1.27 -2.13
CA ALA A 40 12.48 1.43 -1.58
C ALA A 40 11.72 0.09 -1.50
N GLN A 41 11.76 -0.72 -2.56
CA GLN A 41 11.11 -2.04 -2.57
C GLN A 41 11.71 -3.00 -1.54
N LYS A 42 13.05 -3.05 -1.44
CA LYS A 42 13.75 -3.87 -0.45
C LYS A 42 13.44 -3.39 0.97
N GLY A 43 13.47 -2.08 1.20
CA GLY A 43 13.14 -1.47 2.48
C GLY A 43 11.70 -1.78 2.91
N TRP A 44 10.75 -1.73 1.97
CA TRP A 44 9.36 -2.10 2.23
C TRP A 44 9.19 -3.58 2.62
N GLY A 45 9.90 -4.48 1.93
CA GLY A 45 9.90 -5.91 2.28
C GLY A 45 10.51 -6.17 3.67
N GLN A 46 11.63 -5.51 3.98
CA GLN A 46 12.26 -5.61 5.30
C GLN A 46 11.36 -5.07 6.41
N ALA A 47 10.70 -3.94 6.16
CA ALA A 47 9.72 -3.34 7.08
C ALA A 47 8.62 -4.33 7.51
N LEU A 48 8.10 -5.16 6.59
CA LEU A 48 7.11 -6.19 6.96
C LEU A 48 7.68 -7.21 7.95
N VAL A 49 8.93 -7.64 7.74
CA VAL A 49 9.61 -8.58 8.63
C VAL A 49 9.88 -7.93 9.99
N ASP A 50 10.31 -6.66 10.00
CA ASP A 50 10.60 -5.92 11.23
C ASP A 50 9.32 -5.69 12.06
N ILE A 51 8.20 -5.35 11.43
CA ILE A 51 6.90 -5.22 12.11
C ILE A 51 6.46 -6.57 12.68
N ALA A 52 6.54 -7.66 11.91
CA ALA A 52 6.14 -9.00 12.35
C ALA A 52 6.96 -9.46 13.56
N THR A 53 8.29 -9.33 13.48
CA THR A 53 9.20 -9.73 14.57
C THR A 53 9.06 -8.85 15.80
N THR A 54 8.86 -7.53 15.62
CA THR A 54 8.58 -6.60 16.73
C THR A 54 7.27 -6.95 17.43
N TYR A 55 6.22 -7.31 16.67
CA TYR A 55 4.95 -7.73 17.25
C TYR A 55 5.10 -8.97 18.12
N GLU A 56 5.82 -9.98 17.64
CA GLU A 56 6.04 -11.22 18.38
C GLU A 56 6.88 -11.01 19.64
N ALA A 57 7.88 -10.13 19.58
CA ALA A 57 8.79 -9.89 20.70
C ALA A 57 8.27 -8.87 21.72
N GLN A 58 7.54 -7.85 21.27
CA GLN A 58 7.22 -6.64 22.05
C GLN A 58 5.74 -6.27 22.03
N GLY A 59 4.90 -7.01 21.30
CA GLY A 59 3.46 -6.82 21.26
C GLY A 59 2.98 -5.70 20.32
N LEU A 60 1.65 -5.57 20.27
CA LEU A 60 0.95 -4.73 19.29
C LEU A 60 1.30 -3.25 19.40
N ALA A 61 1.38 -2.70 20.61
CA ALA A 61 1.59 -1.27 20.80
C ALA A 61 2.91 -0.79 20.15
N VAL A 62 3.99 -1.55 20.34
CA VAL A 62 5.30 -1.23 19.76
C VAL A 62 5.31 -1.46 18.25
N ALA A 63 4.72 -2.57 17.79
CA ALA A 63 4.62 -2.87 16.36
C ALA A 63 3.78 -1.83 15.60
N LYS A 64 2.69 -1.33 16.20
CA LYS A 64 1.84 -0.29 15.62
C LYS A 64 2.55 1.06 15.53
N LYS A 65 3.39 1.40 16.52
CA LYS A 65 4.26 2.58 16.42
C LYS A 65 5.25 2.42 15.27
N LEU A 66 5.96 1.29 15.20
CA LEU A 66 6.93 1.01 14.13
C LEU A 66 6.28 1.04 12.74
N ALA A 67 5.10 0.42 12.60
CA ALA A 67 4.34 0.45 11.35
C ALA A 67 3.93 1.87 10.94
N GLY A 68 3.56 2.72 11.91
CA GLY A 68 3.31 4.14 11.68
C GLY A 68 4.54 4.87 11.14
N ASP A 69 5.69 4.70 11.78
CA ASP A 69 6.96 5.31 11.38
C ASP A 69 7.37 4.87 9.96
N ILE A 70 7.19 3.58 9.63
CA ILE A 70 7.43 3.02 8.30
C ILE A 70 6.48 3.62 7.27
N ILE A 71 5.19 3.78 7.60
CA ILE A 71 4.21 4.34 6.68
C ILE A 71 4.55 5.80 6.36
N ASP A 72 4.98 6.58 7.36
CA ASP A 72 5.38 7.97 7.17
C ASP A 72 6.64 8.13 6.32
N ALA A 73 7.56 7.17 6.42
CA ALA A 73 8.78 7.15 5.61
C ALA A 73 8.53 6.69 4.16
N ALA A 74 7.64 5.70 3.96
CA ALA A 74 7.48 5.03 2.67
C ALA A 74 6.34 5.59 1.80
N TYR A 75 5.32 6.22 2.39
CA TYR A 75 4.14 6.70 1.67
C TYR A 75 4.02 8.22 1.76
N GLY A 76 3.73 8.85 0.62
CA GLY A 76 3.67 10.31 0.48
C GLY A 76 2.43 10.99 1.07
N TYR A 77 1.87 10.51 2.19
CA TYR A 77 0.65 11.09 2.80
C TYR A 77 0.81 12.56 3.21
N GLN A 78 2.04 13.01 3.49
CA GLN A 78 2.42 14.40 3.74
C GLN A 78 2.27 15.31 2.51
N PHE A 79 2.18 14.72 1.31
CA PHE A 79 2.01 15.45 0.04
C PHE A 79 0.58 15.37 -0.50
N GLY A 80 -0.31 14.62 0.17
CA GLY A 80 -1.71 14.47 -0.20
C GLY A 80 -2.21 13.03 -0.09
N PRO A 81 -3.45 12.76 -0.54
CA PRO A 81 -4.01 11.42 -0.52
C PRO A 81 -3.19 10.44 -1.36
N VAL A 82 -2.87 9.28 -0.79
CA VAL A 82 -2.24 8.17 -1.52
C VAL A 82 -3.31 7.16 -1.89
N LEU A 83 -3.38 6.73 -3.16
CA LEU A 83 -4.30 5.67 -3.58
C LEU A 83 -3.77 4.30 -3.16
N PHE A 84 -3.92 3.94 -1.89
CA PHE A 84 -3.52 2.64 -1.36
C PHE A 84 -4.63 1.61 -1.59
N LYS A 85 -4.35 0.52 -2.31
CA LYS A 85 -5.30 -0.56 -2.58
C LYS A 85 -4.83 -1.86 -1.91
N PRO A 86 -5.16 -2.09 -0.63
CA PRO A 86 -4.74 -3.28 0.08
C PRO A 86 -5.23 -4.56 -0.60
N THR A 87 -4.48 -5.65 -0.48
CA THR A 87 -4.81 -6.92 -1.15
C THR A 87 -6.03 -7.58 -0.54
N LEU A 88 -6.21 -7.44 0.78
CA LEU A 88 -7.29 -8.10 1.54
C LEU A 88 -8.51 -7.20 1.80
N ALA A 89 -8.49 -5.95 1.33
CA ALA A 89 -9.62 -5.05 1.46
C ALA A 89 -10.60 -5.23 0.30
N THR A 90 -11.91 -5.19 0.60
CA THR A 90 -13.00 -5.35 -0.37
C THR A 90 -14.08 -4.30 -0.15
N GLY A 91 -15.02 -4.18 -1.10
CA GLY A 91 -16.15 -3.24 -1.01
C GLY A 91 -15.72 -1.78 -0.93
N ASP A 92 -16.43 -0.99 -0.13
CA ASP A 92 -16.23 0.46 0.00
C ASP A 92 -14.86 0.85 0.58
N GLN A 93 -14.14 -0.10 1.19
CA GLN A 93 -12.80 0.10 1.76
C GLN A 93 -11.66 -0.45 0.88
N THR A 94 -11.97 -0.83 -0.37
CA THR A 94 -10.99 -1.35 -1.34
C THR A 94 -9.86 -0.37 -1.60
N PHE A 95 -10.16 0.93 -1.62
CA PHE A 95 -9.18 2.00 -1.71
C PHE A 95 -9.14 2.76 -0.41
N ARG A 96 -7.94 3.04 0.07
CA ARG A 96 -7.68 3.81 1.27
C ARG A 96 -6.83 5.00 0.87
N THR A 97 -7.34 6.17 1.17
CA THR A 97 -6.71 7.44 0.80
C THR A 97 -5.99 8.10 1.97
N THR A 98 -6.10 7.53 3.17
CA THR A 98 -5.60 8.09 4.42
C THR A 98 -4.49 7.22 5.03
N ARG A 99 -3.57 7.89 5.73
CA ARG A 99 -2.53 7.25 6.56
C ARG A 99 -3.13 6.25 7.55
N GLU A 100 -4.21 6.63 8.22
CA GLU A 100 -4.92 5.78 9.17
C GLU A 100 -5.44 4.50 8.52
N GLY A 101 -6.03 4.62 7.32
CA GLY A 101 -6.48 3.46 6.56
C GLY A 101 -5.33 2.53 6.18
N ALA A 102 -4.17 3.06 5.77
CA ALA A 102 -3.00 2.22 5.54
C ALA A 102 -2.51 1.55 6.83
N LEU A 103 -2.41 2.29 7.94
CA LEU A 103 -1.93 1.74 9.21
C LEU A 103 -2.82 0.59 9.69
N SER A 104 -4.14 0.77 9.60
CA SER A 104 -5.09 -0.28 9.95
C SER A 104 -4.87 -1.54 9.11
N TYR A 105 -4.60 -1.42 7.81
CA TYR A 105 -4.30 -2.61 7.00
C TYR A 105 -3.05 -3.36 7.50
N PHE A 106 -2.00 -2.62 7.87
CA PHE A 106 -0.72 -3.21 8.29
C PHE A 106 -0.84 -3.92 9.64
N VAL A 107 -1.49 -3.31 10.64
CA VAL A 107 -1.45 -3.83 12.02
C VAL A 107 -2.82 -4.02 12.68
N GLY A 108 -3.92 -3.71 11.98
CA GLY A 108 -5.28 -3.82 12.51
C GLY A 108 -5.56 -2.79 13.61
N ASP A 109 -6.41 -3.21 14.56
CA ASP A 109 -6.72 -2.44 15.78
C ASP A 109 -7.27 -1.04 15.48
N ASN A 110 -8.27 -0.98 14.60
CA ASN A 110 -8.99 0.24 14.27
C ASN A 110 -10.49 -0.06 14.08
N ALA A 111 -11.33 0.59 14.89
CA ALA A 111 -12.79 0.40 14.85
C ALA A 111 -13.43 0.81 13.51
N SER A 112 -12.79 1.73 12.77
CA SER A 112 -13.23 2.17 11.44
C SER A 112 -12.96 1.12 10.36
N TYR A 113 -12.09 0.14 10.63
CA TYR A 113 -11.68 -0.91 9.70
C TYR A 113 -11.68 -2.29 10.39
N PRO A 114 -12.83 -2.77 10.86
CA PRO A 114 -12.94 -3.96 11.71
C PRO A 114 -12.52 -5.27 10.99
N ALA A 115 -12.46 -5.27 9.67
CA ALA A 115 -12.01 -6.42 8.88
C ALA A 115 -10.47 -6.55 8.85
N ASP A 116 -9.73 -5.55 9.30
CA ASP A 116 -8.27 -5.60 9.31
C ASP A 116 -7.74 -6.34 10.52
N THR A 117 -7.08 -7.46 10.23
CA THR A 117 -6.42 -8.30 11.24
C THR A 117 -4.90 -8.10 11.29
N GLY A 118 -4.38 -7.08 10.60
CA GLY A 118 -2.95 -6.76 10.54
C GLY A 118 -2.18 -7.62 9.54
N PHE A 119 -2.09 -7.16 8.30
CA PHE A 119 -1.33 -7.83 7.24
C PHE A 119 0.14 -8.07 7.59
N ALA A 120 0.80 -7.09 8.21
CA ALA A 120 2.20 -7.19 8.61
C ALA A 120 2.41 -8.06 9.86
N LEU A 121 1.34 -8.45 10.55
CA LEU A 121 1.41 -9.31 11.74
C LEU A 121 1.35 -10.81 11.40
N LYS A 122 1.29 -11.17 10.11
CA LYS A 122 1.12 -12.55 9.63
C LYS A 122 2.41 -13.37 9.59
N GLY A 123 3.34 -13.13 10.52
CA GLY A 123 4.54 -13.95 10.68
C GLY A 123 5.54 -13.87 9.52
N TRP A 124 5.67 -12.71 8.87
CA TRP A 124 6.64 -12.50 7.78
C TRP A 124 8.07 -12.77 8.23
N ARG A 125 8.85 -13.44 7.37
CA ARG A 125 10.27 -13.80 7.57
C ARG A 125 11.03 -13.64 6.26
N LYS A 126 12.37 -13.67 6.36
CA LYS A 126 13.29 -13.65 5.22
C LYS A 126 13.45 -15.03 4.58
#